data_AF-A0A5Q0H9D7-F1
#
_entry.id   AF-A0A5Q0H9D7-F1
#
_cell.length_a   1.000
_cell.length_b   1.000
_cell.length_c   1.000
_cell.angle_alpha   90.00
_cell.angle_beta   90.00
_cell.angle_gamma   90.00
#
_symmetry.space_group_name_H-M   'P 1'
#
loop_
_entity.id
_entity.type
_entity.pdbx_description
1 polymer ?
#
loop_
_entity_poly.entity_id
_entity_poly.type
_entity_poly.pdbx_seq_one_letter_code
_entity_poly.pdbx_strand_id
1 'polypeptide(L)'
;MAHDGRVASVVDSRGRTGYLLVREWRGADRSGERVASVDLALVMRTGDGWEFSDRADPADHDTAAELERGVVDWYGEPLALTWLPADRAAEVEAEHFA
;
A
#
# COMPACT_ATOMS: atom_id res chain seq x y z
N MET A 1 -5.91 -2.45 -13.55
CA MET A 1 -5.79 -2.08 -12.14
C MET A 1 -6.16 -3.30 -11.33
N ALA A 2 -5.18 -4.00 -10.77
CA ALA A 2 -5.34 -5.35 -10.23
C ALA A 2 -5.34 -5.39 -8.70
N HIS A 3 -4.78 -4.35 -8.07
CA HIS A 3 -4.68 -4.17 -6.64
C HIS A 3 -5.45 -2.95 -6.12
N ASP A 4 -6.10 -2.19 -7.00
CA ASP A 4 -6.93 -1.05 -6.61
C ASP A 4 -7.99 -1.44 -5.57
N GLY A 5 -8.02 -0.69 -4.46
CA GLY A 5 -8.90 -0.92 -3.31
C GLY A 5 -8.55 -2.15 -2.46
N ARG A 6 -7.44 -2.84 -2.73
CA ARG A 6 -7.02 -4.00 -1.92
C ARG A 6 -6.26 -3.54 -0.69
N VAL A 7 -6.49 -4.28 0.40
CA VAL A 7 -5.76 -4.14 1.66
C VAL A 7 -4.95 -5.41 1.93
N ALA A 8 -3.70 -5.25 2.33
CA ALA A 8 -2.84 -6.32 2.83
C ALA A 8 -2.52 -6.11 4.30
N SER A 9 -2.41 -7.19 5.08
CA SER A 9 -1.62 -7.14 6.31
C SER A 9 -0.14 -7.15 5.95
N VAL A 10 0.67 -6.39 6.68
CA VAL A 10 2.11 -6.30 6.45
C VAL A 10 2.92 -6.71 7.66
N VAL A 11 4.14 -7.18 7.40
CA VAL A 11 5.18 -7.42 8.40
C VAL A 11 6.49 -6.82 7.89
N ASP A 12 7.16 -6.00 8.70
CA ASP A 12 8.48 -5.44 8.37
C ASP A 12 9.64 -6.35 8.83
N SER A 13 10.90 -6.00 8.50
CA SER A 13 12.06 -6.83 8.91
C SER A 13 12.26 -6.92 10.42
N ARG A 14 11.64 -6.02 11.19
CA ARG A 14 11.69 -5.97 12.66
C ARG A 14 10.53 -6.73 13.30
N GLY A 15 9.65 -7.34 12.50
CA GLY A 15 8.48 -8.07 12.96
C GLY A 15 7.32 -7.19 13.42
N ARG A 16 7.37 -5.87 13.17
CA ARG A 16 6.22 -4.99 13.38
C ARG A 16 5.15 -5.32 12.35
N THR A 17 3.89 -5.16 12.74
CA THR A 17 2.74 -5.51 11.91
C THR A 17 1.93 -4.26 11.57
N GLY A 18 1.24 -4.32 10.45
CA GLY A 18 0.47 -3.20 9.95
C GLY A 18 -0.51 -3.59 8.86
N TYR A 19 -1.05 -2.58 8.18
CA TYR A 19 -1.88 -2.74 6.99
C TYR A 19 -1.45 -1.78 5.90
N LEU A 20 -1.56 -2.23 4.65
CA LEU A 20 -1.28 -1.45 3.45
C LEU A 20 -2.52 -1.40 2.59
N LEU A 21 -3.03 -0.20 2.29
CA LEU A 21 -4.09 0.06 1.32
C LEU A 21 -3.45 0.50 -0.01
N VAL A 22 -3.91 -0.09 -1.11
CA VAL A 22 -3.48 0.25 -2.46
C VAL A 22 -4.59 0.97 -3.21
N ARG A 23 -4.26 2.10 -3.83
CA ARG A 23 -5.14 2.84 -4.74
C ARG A 23 -4.44 3.02 -6.07
N GLU A 24 -5.02 2.53 -7.15
CA GLU A 24 -4.50 2.73 -8.50
C GLU A 24 -5.36 3.73 -9.24
N TRP A 25 -4.73 4.69 -9.92
CA TRP A 25 -5.47 5.69 -10.68
C TRP A 25 -4.68 6.12 -11.92
N ARG A 26 -5.35 6.83 -12.84
CA ARG A 26 -4.73 7.42 -14.02
C ARG A 26 -4.77 8.93 -13.92
N GLY A 27 -3.65 9.52 -13.53
CA GLY A 27 -3.46 10.95 -13.34
C GLY A 27 -2.87 11.63 -14.56
N ALA A 28 -3.13 12.93 -14.70
CA ALA A 28 -2.30 13.74 -15.57
C ALA A 28 -0.98 14.01 -14.84
N ASP A 29 0.14 13.66 -15.47
CA ASP A 29 1.46 14.06 -15.00
C ASP A 29 1.68 15.59 -15.20
N ARG A 30 2.89 16.08 -14.92
CA ARG A 30 3.22 17.50 -15.12
C ARG A 30 3.21 17.94 -16.60
N SER A 31 3.23 16.99 -17.54
CA SER A 31 3.14 17.25 -18.98
C SER A 31 1.70 17.23 -19.50
N GLY A 32 0.75 16.79 -18.67
CA GLY A 32 -0.66 16.61 -19.04
C GLY A 32 -0.96 15.23 -19.63
N GLU A 33 0.04 14.33 -19.69
CA GLU A 33 -0.14 12.96 -20.14
C GLU A 33 -0.81 12.11 -19.06
N ARG A 34 -1.72 11.23 -19.46
CA ARG A 34 -2.41 10.33 -18.52
C ARG A 34 -1.51 9.14 -18.20
N VAL A 35 -0.83 9.19 -17.07
CA VAL A 35 0.06 8.15 -16.56
C VAL A 35 -0.66 7.36 -15.47
N ALA A 36 -0.47 6.05 -15.45
CA ALA A 36 -0.92 5.24 -14.31
C ALA A 36 -0.10 5.60 -13.07
N SER A 37 -0.72 5.59 -11.90
CA SER A 37 -0.08 5.89 -10.62
C SER A 37 -0.63 4.93 -9.58
N VAL A 38 0.22 4.57 -8.62
CA VAL A 38 -0.14 3.76 -7.46
C VAL A 38 0.12 4.56 -6.21
N ASP A 39 -0.93 4.82 -5.44
CA ASP A 39 -0.82 5.38 -4.10
C ASP A 39 -0.93 4.25 -3.08
N LEU A 40 0.02 4.22 -2.17
CA LEU A 40 0.11 3.27 -1.07
C LEU A 40 -0.06 4.02 0.23
N ALA A 41 -1.00 3.59 1.06
CA ALA A 41 -1.18 4.09 2.41
C ALA A 41 -0.88 2.96 3.41
N LEU A 42 0.04 3.22 4.33
CA LEU A 42 0.54 2.28 5.33
C LEU A 42 0.14 2.75 6.72
N VAL A 43 -0.39 1.83 7.53
CA VAL A 43 -0.46 1.99 8.98
C VAL A 43 0.35 0.89 9.66
N MET A 44 1.24 1.27 10.56
CA MET A 44 2.07 0.33 11.33
C MET A 44 1.76 0.46 12.81
N ARG A 45 1.70 -0.67 13.51
CA ARG A 45 1.52 -0.68 14.97
C ARG A 45 2.77 -0.18 15.67
N THR A 46 2.63 0.78 16.58
CA THR A 46 3.72 1.37 17.37
C THR A 46 3.33 1.50 18.83
N GLY A 47 3.87 0.62 19.69
CA GLY A 47 3.49 0.57 21.11
C GLY A 47 1.98 0.32 21.28
N ASP A 48 1.31 1.27 21.92
CA ASP A 48 -0.15 1.25 22.15
C ASP A 48 -0.96 1.90 21.01
N GLY A 49 -0.31 2.39 19.95
CA GLY A 49 -0.94 3.14 18.86
C GLY A 49 -0.59 2.66 17.46
N TRP A 50 -0.93 3.51 16.49
CA TRP A 50 -0.71 3.31 15.06
C TRP A 50 -0.02 4.54 14.47
N GLU A 51 0.92 4.31 13.56
CA GLU A 51 1.61 5.35 12.80
C GLU A 51 1.25 5.23 11.31
N PHE A 52 0.89 6.36 10.70
CA PHE A 52 0.50 6.45 9.30
C PHE A 52 1.67 6.96 8.44
N SER A 53 1.83 6.40 7.25
CA SER A 53 2.74 6.86 6.21
C SER A 53 2.16 6.55 4.84
N ASP A 54 2.40 7.39 3.84
CA ASP A 54 2.02 7.16 2.46
C ASP A 54 3.22 7.23 1.49
N ARG A 55 3.01 6.66 0.31
CA ARG A 55 3.93 6.69 -0.83
C ARG A 55 3.11 6.71 -2.11
N ALA A 56 3.39 7.65 -3.00
CA ALA A 56 2.89 7.62 -4.37
C ALA A 56 4.02 7.22 -5.31
N ASP A 57 3.76 6.27 -6.21
CA ASP A 57 4.70 5.85 -7.24
C ASP A 57 4.05 6.02 -8.63
N PRO A 58 4.62 6.85 -9.53
CA PRO A 58 4.22 6.78 -10.93
C PRO A 58 4.44 5.35 -11.45
N ALA A 59 3.46 4.80 -12.16
CA ALA A 59 3.43 3.38 -12.50
C ALA A 59 4.46 2.96 -13.58
N ASP A 60 5.38 3.84 -13.95
CA ASP A 60 6.57 3.49 -14.74
C ASP A 60 7.68 2.85 -13.88
N HIS A 61 7.48 2.77 -12.56
CA HIS A 61 8.38 2.13 -11.60
C HIS A 61 7.87 0.83 -10.95
N ASP A 62 8.78 0.12 -10.29
CA ASP A 62 8.73 -1.28 -9.86
C ASP A 62 7.55 -1.68 -8.95
N THR A 63 6.73 -0.72 -8.45
CA THR A 63 5.64 -0.99 -7.49
C THR A 63 4.64 -2.04 -7.97
N ALA A 64 4.27 -2.08 -9.25
CA ALA A 64 3.36 -3.12 -9.74
C ALA A 64 3.96 -4.53 -9.57
N ALA A 65 5.25 -4.69 -9.88
CA ALA A 65 5.97 -5.95 -9.72
C ALA A 65 6.20 -6.31 -8.24
N GLU A 66 6.40 -5.32 -7.37
CA GLU A 66 6.44 -5.48 -5.92
C GLU A 66 5.13 -6.08 -5.37
N LEU A 67 3.99 -5.47 -5.73
CA LEU A 67 2.66 -5.92 -5.30
C LEU A 67 2.34 -7.33 -5.80
N GLU A 68 2.73 -7.67 -7.04
CA GLU A 68 2.60 -9.01 -7.60
C GLU A 68 3.46 -10.05 -6.85
N ARG A 69 4.66 -9.68 -6.41
CA ARG A 69 5.56 -10.53 -5.62
C ARG A 69 5.13 -10.67 -4.17
N GLY A 70 4.20 -9.83 -3.69
CA GLY A 70 3.78 -9.79 -2.30
C GLY A 70 4.83 -9.18 -1.37
N VAL A 71 5.70 -8.32 -1.89
CA VAL A 71 6.70 -7.58 -1.10
C VAL A 71 6.85 -6.18 -1.67
N VAL A 72 6.73 -5.15 -0.83
CA VAL A 72 6.95 -3.74 -1.19
C VAL A 72 8.16 -3.20 -0.46
N ASP A 73 9.08 -2.53 -1.17
CA ASP A 73 10.16 -1.79 -0.52
C ASP A 73 9.61 -0.49 0.04
N TRP A 74 9.67 -0.24 1.34
CA TRP A 74 9.20 0.99 1.97
C TRP A 74 10.38 1.86 2.39
N TYR A 75 10.90 2.65 1.47
CA TYR A 75 12.07 3.53 1.69
C TYR A 75 13.32 2.76 2.14
N GLY A 76 13.60 1.63 1.48
CA GLY A 76 14.70 0.71 1.77
C GLY A 76 14.37 -0.39 2.77
N GLU A 77 13.12 -0.47 3.24
CA GLU A 77 12.66 -1.44 4.23
C GLU A 77 11.62 -2.39 3.60
N PRO A 78 11.91 -3.68 3.42
CA PRO A 78 10.97 -4.60 2.79
C PRO A 78 9.78 -4.92 3.70
N LEU A 79 8.57 -4.77 3.15
CA LEU A 79 7.30 -5.15 3.78
C LEU A 79 6.75 -6.41 3.11
N ALA A 80 6.63 -7.49 3.87
CA ALA A 80 5.98 -8.71 3.40
C ALA A 80 4.46 -8.53 3.44
N LEU A 81 3.77 -8.83 2.34
CA LEU A 81 2.33 -8.61 2.17
C LEU A 81 1.56 -9.92 2.26
N THR A 82 0.42 -9.89 2.94
CA THR A 82 -0.61 -10.93 2.86
C THR A 82 -1.95 -10.27 2.60
N TRP A 83 -2.52 -10.52 1.41
CA TRP A 83 -3.76 -9.91 0.98
C TRP A 83 -4.95 -10.37 1.83
N LEU A 84 -5.73 -9.41 2.32
CA LEU A 84 -6.91 -9.70 3.14
C LEU A 84 -8.11 -10.11 2.26
N PRO A 85 -9.02 -10.94 2.78
CA PRO A 85 -10.35 -11.12 2.18
C PRO A 85 -11.15 -9.82 2.23
N ALA A 86 -12.07 -9.63 1.30
CA ALA A 86 -12.79 -8.37 1.09
C ALA A 86 -13.48 -7.83 2.36
N ASP A 87 -14.17 -8.68 3.12
CA ASP A 87 -14.87 -8.27 4.33
C ASP A 87 -13.89 -7.70 5.38
N ARG A 88 -12.75 -8.38 5.59
CA ARG A 88 -11.73 -7.92 6.52
C ARG A 88 -11.01 -6.67 6.02
N ALA A 89 -10.82 -6.55 4.72
CA ALA A 89 -10.24 -5.36 4.11
C ALA A 89 -11.12 -4.12 4.36
N ALA A 90 -12.44 -4.25 4.18
CA ALA A 90 -13.39 -3.15 4.41
C ALA A 90 -13.41 -2.69 5.89
N GLU A 91 -13.34 -3.62 6.85
CA GLU A 91 -13.23 -3.28 8.27
C GLU A 91 -11.94 -2.50 8.57
N VAL A 92 -10.81 -2.98 8.07
CA VAL A 92 -9.49 -2.34 8.26
C VAL A 92 -9.44 -0.97 7.59
N GLU A 93 -10.02 -0.83 6.40
CA GLU A 93 -10.13 0.46 5.72
C GLU A 93 -10.91 1.47 6.56
N ALA A 94 -12.08 1.08 7.08
CA ALA A 94 -12.91 1.94 7.91
C ALA A 94 -12.24 2.30 9.26
N GLU A 95 -11.45 1.40 9.84
CA GLU A 95 -10.79 1.62 11.14
C GLU A 95 -9.55 2.52 11.02
N HIS A 96 -8.78 2.39 9.94
CA HIS A 96 -7.43 2.96 9.85
C HIS A 96 -7.21 3.97 8.73
N PHE A 97 -8.06 4.01 7.71
CA PHE A 97 -7.84 4.77 6.47
C PHE A 97 -9.01 5.69 6.07
N ALA A 98 -10.03 5.81 6.93
CA ALA A 98 -11.21 6.65 6.75
C ALA A 98 -10.99 8.11 7.20
#